data_AF-A0A7V5C312-F1
#
_entry.id   AF-A0A7V5C312-F1
#
_cell.length_a   1.000
_cell.length_b   1.000
_cell.length_c   1.000
_cell.angle_alpha   90.00
_cell.angle_beta   90.00
_cell.angle_gamma   90.00
#
_symmetry.space_group_name_H-M   'P 1'
#
loop_
_entity.id
_entity.type
_entity.pdbx_description
1 polymer ?
#
loop_
_entity_poly.entity_id
_entity_poly.type
_entity_poly.pdbx_seq_one_letter_code
_entity_poly.pdbx_strand_id
1 'polypeptide(L)'
;MTVDPLAFEKAALARPVSDGLEVDDEVMAAVFDMIRVVNRLLRDFDAHVYRPEGVTWAGFRVLFCLWVEPDVAPARLAVLSGVSRATISSVVNTLERKGLVTRDRRS
;
A
#
# COMPACT_ATOMS: atom_id res chain seq x y z
N MET A 1 -19.98 19.13 -10.00
CA MET A 1 -20.39 19.01 -8.58
C MET A 1 -19.45 18.03 -7.92
N THR A 2 -18.50 18.50 -7.11
CA THR A 2 -17.67 17.62 -6.29
C THR A 2 -18.54 17.17 -5.13
N VAL A 3 -18.90 15.88 -5.10
CA VAL A 3 -19.63 15.33 -3.95
C VAL A 3 -18.69 15.36 -2.76
N ASP A 4 -19.13 15.94 -1.65
CA ASP A 4 -18.40 15.87 -0.37
C ASP A 4 -18.14 14.39 -0.03
N PRO A 5 -16.89 13.95 0.17
CA PRO A 5 -16.55 12.55 0.45
C PRO A 5 -17.31 11.97 1.64
N LEU A 6 -17.63 12.79 2.65
CA LEU A 6 -18.38 12.35 3.83
C LEU A 6 -19.88 12.19 3.51
N ALA A 7 -20.46 13.13 2.76
CA ALA A 7 -21.82 13.01 2.26
C ALA A 7 -22.00 11.79 1.32
N PHE A 8 -21.01 11.51 0.47
CA PHE A 8 -21.01 10.33 -0.40
C PHE A 8 -21.03 9.03 0.39
N GLU A 9 -20.19 8.93 1.41
CA GLU A 9 -20.09 7.75 2.27
C GLU A 9 -21.37 7.49 3.04
N LYS A 10 -21.94 8.52 3.67
CA LYS A 10 -23.21 8.38 4.40
C LYS A 10 -24.32 7.87 3.47
N ALA A 11 -24.35 8.34 2.22
CA ALA A 11 -25.29 7.85 1.22
C ALA A 11 -24.97 6.41 0.75
N ALA A 12 -23.71 6.03 0.68
CA ALA A 12 -23.28 4.68 0.29
C ALA A 12 -23.57 3.64 1.38
N LEU A 13 -23.36 3.98 2.65
CA LEU A 13 -23.63 3.10 3.80
C LEU A 13 -25.13 2.83 3.99
N ALA A 14 -26.01 3.74 3.55
CA ALA A 14 -27.45 3.52 3.58
C ALA A 14 -27.95 2.47 2.56
N ARG A 15 -27.14 2.09 1.55
CA ARG A 15 -27.54 1.16 0.48
C ARG A 15 -27.50 -0.34 0.84
N PRO A 16 -26.43 -0.88 1.47
CA PRO A 16 -26.35 -2.29 1.84
C PRO A 16 -27.58 -2.82 2.58
N VAL A 17 -28.10 -2.04 3.54
CA VAL A 17 -29.34 -2.34 4.28
C VAL A 17 -30.55 -2.46 3.35
N SER A 18 -30.57 -1.70 2.25
CA SER A 18 -31.65 -1.72 1.25
C SER A 18 -31.58 -2.93 0.31
N ASP A 19 -30.39 -3.51 0.13
CA ASP A 19 -30.14 -4.62 -0.81
C ASP A 19 -30.07 -6.00 -0.10
N GLY A 20 -30.42 -6.06 1.19
CA GLY A 20 -30.44 -7.31 1.98
C GLY A 20 -29.06 -7.77 2.48
N LEU A 21 -28.04 -6.91 2.40
CA LEU A 21 -26.74 -7.14 3.01
C LEU A 21 -26.76 -6.55 4.43
N GLU A 22 -26.78 -7.40 5.45
CA GLU A 22 -26.63 -6.93 6.84
C GLU A 22 -25.16 -6.55 7.10
N VAL A 23 -24.91 -5.26 7.24
CA VAL A 23 -23.61 -4.69 7.64
C VAL A 23 -23.83 -3.66 8.73
N ASP A 24 -22.83 -3.55 9.61
CA ASP A 24 -22.81 -2.51 10.65
C ASP A 24 -22.30 -1.20 10.04
N ASP A 25 -23.19 -0.22 9.92
CA ASP A 25 -22.89 1.08 9.29
C ASP A 25 -21.79 1.85 10.01
N GLU A 26 -21.71 1.74 11.34
CA GLU A 26 -20.71 2.45 12.15
C GLU A 26 -19.33 1.82 11.96
N VAL A 27 -19.26 0.50 11.96
CA VAL A 27 -18.01 -0.24 11.66
C VAL A 27 -17.54 0.08 10.24
N MET A 28 -18.45 0.08 9.26
CA MET A 28 -18.10 0.36 7.87
C MET A 28 -17.62 1.80 7.67
N ALA A 29 -18.27 2.78 8.31
CA ALA A 29 -17.80 4.16 8.32
C ALA A 29 -16.38 4.27 8.89
N ALA A 30 -16.12 3.63 10.04
CA ALA A 30 -14.81 3.66 10.67
C ALA A 30 -13.71 3.03 9.78
N VAL A 31 -14.01 1.91 9.11
CA VAL A 31 -13.07 1.26 8.17
C VAL A 31 -12.74 2.18 7.00
N PHE A 32 -13.74 2.80 6.39
CA PHE A 32 -13.51 3.71 5.27
C PHE A 32 -12.78 4.97 5.68
N ASP A 33 -13.09 5.54 6.86
CA ASP A 33 -12.34 6.67 7.41
C ASP A 33 -10.88 6.32 7.62
N MET A 34 -10.59 5.14 8.17
CA MET A 34 -9.23 4.66 8.31
C MET A 34 -8.53 4.52 6.95
N ILE A 35 -9.20 3.96 5.94
CA ILE A 35 -8.66 3.85 4.58
C ILE A 35 -8.32 5.24 4.01
N ARG A 36 -9.17 6.25 4.22
CA ARG A 36 -8.91 7.62 3.76
C ARG A 36 -7.70 8.23 4.45
N VAL A 37 -7.62 8.10 5.78
CA VAL A 37 -6.50 8.60 6.59
C VAL A 37 -5.21 7.95 6.14
N VAL A 38 -5.17 6.61 6.05
CA VAL A 38 -3.99 5.86 5.59
C VAL A 38 -3.61 6.29 4.17
N ASN A 39 -4.55 6.37 3.25
CA ASN A 39 -4.26 6.78 1.87
C ASN A 39 -3.71 8.21 1.79
N ARG A 40 -4.19 9.12 2.63
CA ARG A 40 -3.64 10.49 2.71
C ARG A 40 -2.22 10.48 3.25
N LEU A 41 -1.98 9.78 4.36
CA LEU A 41 -0.64 9.64 4.94
C LEU A 41 0.34 9.05 3.92
N LEU A 42 -0.05 7.98 3.22
CA LEU A 42 0.80 7.34 2.22
C LEU A 42 1.13 8.28 1.05
N ARG A 43 0.16 9.09 0.59
CA ARG A 43 0.42 10.11 -0.44
C ARG A 43 1.38 11.18 0.06
N ASP A 44 1.16 11.68 1.27
CA ASP A 44 1.99 12.74 1.84
C ASP A 44 3.44 12.25 2.06
N PHE A 45 3.62 11.02 2.55
CA PHE A 45 4.94 10.40 2.71
C PHE A 45 5.61 10.08 1.37
N ASP A 46 4.88 9.54 0.40
CA ASP A 46 5.44 9.30 -0.95
C ASP A 46 5.94 10.61 -1.56
N ALA A 47 5.18 11.70 -1.43
CA ALA A 47 5.54 13.00 -1.97
C ALA A 47 6.69 13.69 -1.23
N HIS A 48 6.71 13.66 0.11
CA HIS A 48 7.60 14.52 0.91
C HIS A 48 8.75 13.78 1.59
N VAL A 49 8.71 12.45 1.68
CA VAL A 49 9.75 11.65 2.36
C VAL A 49 10.48 10.76 1.36
N TYR A 50 9.75 9.94 0.59
CA TYR A 50 10.41 8.91 -0.24
C TYR A 50 10.87 9.43 -1.60
N ARG A 51 10.02 10.16 -2.34
CA ARG A 51 10.38 10.69 -3.67
C ARG A 51 11.59 11.63 -3.65
N PRO A 52 11.77 12.53 -2.66
CA PRO A 52 12.97 13.35 -2.56
C PRO A 52 14.25 12.52 -2.45
N GLU A 53 14.19 11.39 -1.75
CA GLU A 53 15.28 10.39 -1.65
C GLU A 53 15.35 9.46 -2.87
N GLY A 54 14.54 9.73 -3.90
CA GLY A 54 14.48 8.93 -5.12
C GLY A 54 13.87 7.55 -4.93
N VAL A 55 13.16 7.24 -3.86
CA VAL A 55 12.53 5.91 -3.65
C VAL A 55 11.00 6.07 -3.61
N THR A 56 10.24 5.05 -4.00
CA THR A 56 8.77 5.07 -3.82
C THR A 56 8.42 4.42 -2.49
N TRP A 57 7.22 4.65 -1.95
CA TRP A 57 6.77 3.92 -0.76
C TRP A 57 6.91 2.38 -0.91
N ALA A 58 6.55 1.83 -2.08
CA ALA A 58 6.70 0.40 -2.35
C ALA A 58 8.18 -0.05 -2.35
N GLY A 59 9.07 0.77 -2.91
CA GLY A 59 10.52 0.54 -2.86
C GLY A 59 11.06 0.57 -1.43
N PHE A 60 10.62 1.54 -0.64
CA PHE A 60 11.01 1.67 0.75
C PHE A 60 10.52 0.48 1.59
N ARG A 61 9.27 0.03 1.43
CA ARG A 61 8.78 -1.17 2.14
C ARG A 61 9.61 -2.41 1.81
N VAL A 62 10.03 -2.56 0.55
CA VAL A 62 10.91 -3.67 0.16
C VAL A 62 12.28 -3.56 0.84
N LEU A 63 12.90 -2.38 0.83
CA LEU A 63 14.17 -2.16 1.56
C LEU A 63 14.03 -2.44 3.05
N PHE A 64 12.94 -1.96 3.67
CA PHE A 64 12.65 -2.19 5.09
C PHE A 64 12.56 -3.68 5.43
N CYS A 65 11.90 -4.47 4.60
CA CYS A 65 11.87 -5.93 4.76
C CYS A 65 13.26 -6.55 4.60
N LEU A 66 14.04 -6.11 3.61
CA LEU A 66 15.39 -6.63 3.36
C LEU A 66 16.40 -6.25 4.46
N TRP A 67 16.19 -5.15 5.20
CA TRP A 67 17.01 -4.84 6.37
C TRP A 67 16.79 -5.83 7.52
N VAL A 68 15.61 -6.44 7.59
CA VAL A 68 15.27 -7.45 8.61
C VAL A 68 15.60 -8.87 8.13
N GLU A 69 15.33 -9.17 6.85
CA GLU A 69 15.55 -10.47 6.22
C GLU A 69 16.29 -10.28 4.87
N PRO A 70 17.64 -10.18 4.87
CA PRO A 70 18.41 -9.81 3.68
C PRO A 70 18.37 -10.84 2.53
N ASP A 71 18.38 -12.13 2.87
CA ASP A 71 18.45 -13.24 1.91
C ASP A 71 17.08 -13.90 1.70
N VAL A 72 16.10 -13.11 1.23
CA VAL A 72 14.71 -13.54 1.11
C VAL A 72 14.28 -13.78 -0.35
N ALA A 73 13.59 -14.89 -0.58
CA ALA A 73 13.02 -15.19 -1.89
C ALA A 73 11.93 -14.16 -2.28
N PRO A 74 11.81 -13.76 -3.57
CA PRO A 74 10.84 -12.75 -4.02
C PRO A 74 9.38 -13.03 -3.62
N ALA A 75 8.99 -14.32 -3.56
CA ALA A 75 7.64 -14.71 -3.15
C ALA A 75 7.37 -14.40 -1.66
N ARG A 76 8.36 -14.58 -0.79
CA ARG A 76 8.26 -14.26 0.63
C ARG A 76 8.39 -12.74 0.85
N LEU A 77 9.24 -12.08 0.07
CA LEU A 77 9.36 -10.63 0.07
C LEU A 77 8.02 -9.95 -0.24
N ALA A 78 7.26 -10.45 -1.23
CA ALA A 78 5.92 -9.96 -1.55
C ALA A 78 4.96 -10.03 -0.35
N VAL A 79 5.00 -11.15 0.38
CA VAL A 79 4.17 -11.37 1.58
C VAL A 79 4.56 -10.40 2.69
N LEU A 80 5.86 -10.29 3.00
CA LEU A 80 6.37 -9.43 4.07
C LEU A 80 6.12 -7.94 3.79
N SER A 81 6.33 -7.50 2.54
CA SER A 81 6.17 -6.10 2.17
C SER A 81 4.73 -5.71 1.86
N GLY A 82 3.80 -6.67 1.78
CA GLY A 82 2.40 -6.44 1.45
C GLY A 82 2.18 -5.87 0.03
N VAL A 83 3.08 -6.18 -0.91
CA VAL A 83 2.95 -5.77 -2.32
C VAL A 83 2.79 -6.99 -3.20
N SER A 84 2.20 -6.83 -4.39
CA SER A 84 2.02 -7.95 -5.31
C SER A 84 3.36 -8.51 -5.81
N ARG A 85 3.38 -9.79 -6.22
CA ARG A 85 4.56 -10.39 -6.88
C ARG A 85 4.97 -9.64 -8.15
N ALA A 86 3.99 -9.15 -8.92
CA ALA A 86 4.27 -8.34 -10.11
C ALA A 86 4.97 -7.02 -9.75
N THR A 87 4.59 -6.41 -8.63
CA THR A 87 5.21 -5.19 -8.08
C THR A 87 6.62 -5.46 -7.58
N ILE A 88 6.88 -6.61 -6.94
CA ILE A 88 8.23 -6.96 -6.46
C ILE A 88 9.25 -6.92 -7.59
N SER A 89 8.95 -7.51 -8.76
CA SER A 89 9.89 -7.52 -9.87
C SER A 89 10.28 -6.12 -10.33
N SER A 90 9.31 -5.21 -10.51
CA SER A 90 9.59 -3.84 -10.96
C SER A 90 10.28 -2.99 -9.89
N VAL A 91 9.91 -3.18 -8.62
CA VAL A 91 10.55 -2.53 -7.47
C VAL A 91 12.00 -2.96 -7.33
N VAL A 92 12.27 -4.26 -7.26
CA VAL A 92 13.63 -4.78 -7.10
C VAL A 92 14.49 -4.39 -8.30
N ASN A 93 13.97 -4.45 -9.53
CA ASN A 93 14.71 -3.93 -10.70
C ASN A 93 15.11 -2.45 -10.53
N THR A 94 14.24 -1.64 -9.95
CA THR A 94 14.49 -0.21 -9.75
C THR A 94 15.48 0.04 -8.62
N LEU A 95 15.38 -0.71 -7.53
CA LEU A 95 16.32 -0.63 -6.40
C LEU A 95 17.72 -1.13 -6.80
N GLU A 96 17.80 -2.19 -7.61
CA GLU A 96 19.05 -2.75 -8.13
C GLU A 96 19.75 -1.75 -9.06
N ARG A 97 19.01 -1.09 -9.97
CA ARG A 97 19.56 0.01 -10.79
C ARG A 97 20.08 1.20 -9.98
N LYS A 98 19.57 1.38 -8.75
CA LYS A 98 20.01 2.44 -7.83
C LYS A 98 21.13 1.97 -6.90
N GLY A 99 21.58 0.72 -7.01
CA GLY A 99 22.61 0.14 -6.14
C GLY A 99 22.17 -0.09 -4.70
N LEU A 100 20.85 -0.11 -4.43
CA LEU A 100 20.31 -0.27 -3.08
C LEU A 100 20.08 -1.73 -2.68
N VAL A 101 20.01 -2.64 -3.66
CA VAL A 101 19.86 -4.08 -3.46
C VAL A 101 20.66 -4.83 -4.53
N THR A 102 21.00 -6.08 -4.25
CA THR A 102 21.61 -7.01 -5.20
C THR A 102 20.82 -8.31 -5.26
N ARG A 103 20.75 -8.94 -6.43
CA ARG A 103 20.17 -10.28 -6.57
C ARG A 103 21.26 -11.32 -6.67
N ASP A 104 21.21 -12.31 -5.78
CA ASP A 104 21.96 -13.54 -5.94
C ASP A 104 21.10 -14.53 -6.76
N ARG A 105 21.61 -14.93 -7.93
CA ARG A 105 21.02 -15.99 -8.75
C ARG A 105 21.75 -17.29 -8.41
N ARG A 106 21.45 -17.85 -7.25
CA ARG A 106 21.85 -19.23 -6.98
C ARG A 106 20.99 -20.14 -7.86
N SER A 107 21.67 -20.81 -8.79
CA SER A 107 21.11 -21.90 -9.61
C SER A 107 20.80 -23.12 -8.77
#